data_AF-A0A950XJC9-F1
#
_entry.id   AF-A0A950XJC9-F1
#
_cell.length_a   1.000
_cell.length_b   1.000
_cell.length_c   1.000
_cell.angle_alpha   90.00
_cell.angle_beta   90.00
_cell.angle_gamma   90.00
#
_symmetry.space_group_name_H-M   'P 1'
#
loop_
_entity.id
_entity.type
_entity.pdbx_description
1 polymer ?
#
loop_
_entity_poly.entity_id
_entity_poly.type
_entity_poly.pdbx_seq_one_letter_code
_entity_poly.pdbx_strand_id
1 'polypeptide(L)'
;MQEGLHISLSPSQIGTLWGLPITSTLLTSWFVIAVLLIGTYFIGRSLKLVPGKGQVAVEGVVGFALSYMEETLEDKALARRYFPLITSIFLFILCANLVGLLPFVGPVVVHTASGEVPLLWPVNTDLNIPLALAIIAFIAIEFAGITVLGGLKYAKKFVNFKSIPGFFVGIIEFVSEIARL
;
A
#
# COMPACT_ATOMS: atom_id res chain seq x y z
N MET A 1 -18.89 2.12 36.10
CA MET A 1 -18.54 3.19 35.14
C MET A 1 -17.06 3.49 35.26
N GLN A 2 -16.24 2.79 34.49
CA GLN A 2 -14.90 3.20 34.13
C GLN A 2 -14.80 2.89 32.64
N GLU A 3 -15.29 3.80 31.81
CA GLU A 3 -14.98 3.83 30.39
C GLU A 3 -13.54 4.31 30.26
N GLY A 4 -12.60 3.43 30.63
CA GLY A 4 -11.22 3.56 30.20
C GLY A 4 -11.22 3.41 28.68
N LEU A 5 -10.59 4.36 27.99
CA LEU A 5 -10.39 4.30 26.55
C LEU A 5 -9.64 3.01 26.21
N HIS A 6 -10.38 1.97 25.81
CA HIS A 6 -9.83 0.67 25.45
C HIS A 6 -9.21 0.80 24.06
N ILE A 7 -8.06 1.49 23.97
CA ILE A 7 -7.22 1.49 22.77
C ILE A 7 -6.57 0.11 22.69
N SER A 8 -7.32 -0.88 22.20
CA SER A 8 -6.73 -2.14 21.78
C SER A 8 -5.94 -1.85 20.50
N LEU A 9 -4.62 -1.60 20.66
CA LEU A 9 -3.68 -1.55 19.54
C LEU A 9 -3.56 -2.90 18.82
N SER A 10 -4.07 -3.97 19.46
CA SER A 10 -4.11 -5.31 18.91
C SER A 10 -5.43 -5.51 18.16
N PRO A 11 -5.40 -5.95 16.90
CA PRO A 11 -6.60 -6.19 16.11
C PRO A 11 -7.47 -7.28 16.77
N SER A 12 -8.79 -7.09 16.73
CA SER A 12 -9.77 -8.04 17.24
C SER A 12 -9.62 -9.38 16.51
N GLN A 13 -9.34 -10.44 17.27
CA GLN A 13 -9.18 -11.78 16.74
C GLN A 13 -10.53 -12.49 16.72
N ILE A 14 -10.93 -12.95 15.54
CA ILE A 14 -12.19 -13.68 15.32
C ILE A 14 -11.98 -15.17 15.55
N GLY A 15 -10.76 -15.67 15.34
CA GLY A 15 -10.43 -17.06 15.59
C GLY A 15 -9.00 -17.38 15.22
N THR A 16 -8.66 -18.66 15.25
CA THR A 16 -7.35 -19.17 14.82
C THR A 16 -7.54 -20.21 13.72
N LEU A 17 -6.76 -20.09 12.65
CA LEU A 17 -6.70 -21.08 11.58
C LEU A 17 -5.28 -21.65 11.54
N TRP A 18 -5.15 -22.95 11.79
CA TRP A 18 -3.87 -23.66 11.77
C TRP A 18 -2.81 -23.03 12.70
N GLY A 19 -3.25 -22.48 13.83
CA GLY A 19 -2.40 -21.78 14.79
C GLY A 19 -2.11 -20.31 14.47
N LEU A 20 -2.58 -19.78 13.35
CA LEU A 20 -2.46 -18.36 13.00
C LEU A 20 -3.72 -17.58 13.41
N PRO A 21 -3.58 -16.42 14.09
CA PRO A 21 -4.72 -15.59 14.46
C PRO A 21 -5.33 -14.95 13.21
N ILE A 22 -6.63 -15.16 13.01
CA ILE A 22 -7.42 -14.45 12.00
C ILE A 22 -8.02 -13.22 12.67
N THR A 23 -7.61 -12.05 12.19
CA THR A 23 -8.11 -10.76 12.65
C THR A 23 -9.21 -10.24 11.74
N SER A 24 -10.07 -9.38 12.29
CA SER A 24 -11.11 -8.68 11.52
C SER A 24 -10.50 -7.81 10.41
N THR A 25 -9.33 -7.21 10.64
CA THR A 25 -8.59 -6.41 9.65
C THR A 25 -8.00 -7.26 8.53
N LEU A 26 -7.57 -8.49 8.82
CA LEU A 26 -7.13 -9.45 7.80
C LEU A 26 -8.29 -9.86 6.89
N LEU A 27 -9.47 -10.13 7.45
CA LEU A 27 -10.66 -10.45 6.66
C LEU A 27 -11.08 -9.28 5.76
N THR A 28 -11.09 -8.04 6.28
CA THR A 28 -11.36 -6.86 5.44
C THR A 28 -10.32 -6.72 4.34
N SER A 29 -9.04 -6.98 4.62
CA SER A 29 -7.97 -6.94 3.61
C SER A 29 -8.20 -7.96 2.49
N TRP A 30 -8.58 -9.20 2.83
CA TRP A 30 -8.93 -10.22 1.84
C TRP A 30 -10.16 -9.84 1.03
N PHE A 31 -11.16 -9.23 1.67
CA PHE A 31 -12.33 -8.72 0.96
C PHE A 31 -11.95 -7.63 -0.04
N VAL A 32 -11.10 -6.66 0.35
CA VAL A 32 -10.59 -5.61 -0.55
C VAL A 32 -9.80 -6.21 -1.71
N ILE A 33 -8.92 -7.18 -1.44
CA ILE A 33 -8.17 -7.90 -2.48
C ILE A 33 -9.12 -8.61 -3.44
N ALA A 34 -10.14 -9.30 -2.93
CA ALA A 34 -11.13 -9.98 -3.77
C ALA A 34 -11.88 -8.98 -4.66
N VAL A 35 -12.33 -7.85 -4.11
CA VAL A 35 -13.00 -6.79 -4.87
C VAL A 35 -12.10 -6.26 -6.00
N LEU A 36 -10.82 -6.02 -5.71
CA LEU A 36 -9.85 -5.56 -6.71
C LEU A 36 -9.58 -6.60 -7.79
N LEU A 37 -9.35 -7.87 -7.42
CA LEU A 37 -9.10 -8.95 -8.38
C LEU A 37 -10.32 -9.19 -9.27
N ILE A 38 -11.52 -9.20 -8.69
CA ILE A 38 -12.77 -9.35 -9.42
C ILE A 38 -12.98 -8.16 -10.36
N GLY A 39 -12.83 -6.93 -9.85
CA GLY A 39 -13.00 -5.71 -10.64
C GLY A 39 -12.04 -5.64 -11.82
N THR A 40 -10.74 -5.87 -11.57
CA THR A 40 -9.72 -5.88 -12.63
C THR A 40 -9.93 -7.00 -13.63
N TYR A 41 -10.35 -8.20 -13.20
CA TYR A 41 -10.68 -9.31 -14.10
C TYR A 41 -11.86 -8.99 -15.03
N PHE A 42 -12.93 -8.40 -14.50
CA PHE A 42 -14.11 -8.02 -15.30
C PHE A 42 -13.82 -6.89 -16.29
N ILE A 43 -12.97 -5.94 -15.90
CA ILE A 43 -12.49 -4.88 -16.79
C ILE A 43 -11.61 -5.50 -17.89
N GLY A 44 -10.63 -6.31 -17.52
CA GLY A 44 -9.63 -6.90 -18.43
C GLY A 44 -10.22 -7.86 -19.47
N ARG A 45 -11.25 -8.64 -19.11
CA ARG A 45 -11.87 -9.59 -20.04
C ARG A 45 -12.68 -8.93 -21.17
N SER A 46 -12.99 -7.64 -21.06
CA SER A 46 -13.89 -6.92 -21.97
C SER A 46 -13.16 -5.92 -22.86
N LEU A 47 -11.81 -5.96 -22.90
CA LEU A 47 -10.99 -5.05 -23.69
C LEU A 47 -11.16 -5.31 -25.19
N LYS A 48 -11.53 -4.28 -25.94
CA LYS A 48 -11.68 -4.31 -27.41
C LYS A 48 -10.71 -3.33 -28.05
N LEU A 49 -10.25 -3.65 -29.27
CA LEU A 49 -9.38 -2.75 -30.06
C LEU A 49 -10.05 -1.41 -30.38
N VAL A 50 -11.37 -1.42 -30.62
CA VAL A 50 -12.18 -0.20 -30.69
C VAL A 50 -12.92 -0.07 -29.35
N PRO A 51 -12.50 0.83 -28.46
CA PRO A 51 -12.99 0.88 -27.09
C PRO A 51 -14.44 1.39 -27.04
N GLY A 52 -15.26 0.75 -26.18
CA GLY A 52 -16.57 1.28 -25.81
C GLY A 52 -16.46 2.41 -24.78
N LYS A 53 -17.56 3.13 -24.50
CA LYS A 53 -17.58 4.27 -23.56
C LYS A 53 -16.98 3.96 -22.18
N GLY A 54 -17.26 2.76 -21.63
CA GLY A 54 -16.72 2.33 -20.33
C GLY A 54 -15.22 2.05 -20.36
N GLN A 55 -14.72 1.45 -21.45
CA GLN A 55 -13.28 1.21 -21.64
C GLN A 55 -12.53 2.54 -21.79
N VAL A 56 -13.08 3.51 -22.53
CA VAL A 56 -12.50 4.86 -22.65
C VAL A 56 -12.36 5.54 -21.29
N ALA A 57 -13.36 5.44 -20.42
CA ALA A 57 -13.28 6.04 -19.09
C ALA A 57 -12.16 5.39 -18.24
N VAL A 58 -12.10 4.05 -18.22
CA VAL A 58 -11.10 3.32 -17.44
C VAL A 58 -9.68 3.54 -17.99
N GLU A 59 -9.49 3.39 -19.30
CA GLU A 59 -8.21 3.65 -19.97
C GLU A 59 -7.78 5.11 -19.83
N GLY A 60 -8.72 6.05 -19.83
CA GLY A 60 -8.45 7.46 -19.58
C GLY A 60 -7.87 7.69 -18.18
N VAL A 61 -8.47 7.09 -17.14
CA VAL A 61 -7.96 7.20 -15.76
C VAL A 61 -6.60 6.51 -15.61
N VAL A 62 -6.44 5.29 -16.15
CA VAL A 62 -5.17 4.56 -16.10
C VAL A 62 -4.08 5.30 -16.89
N GLY A 63 -4.41 5.84 -18.06
CA GLY A 63 -3.53 6.63 -18.90
C GLY A 63 -3.11 7.94 -18.22
N PHE A 64 -4.05 8.63 -17.56
CA PHE A 64 -3.76 9.82 -16.76
C PHE A 64 -2.79 9.51 -15.62
N ALA A 65 -3.03 8.42 -14.87
CA ALA A 65 -2.13 7.99 -13.80
C ALA A 65 -0.74 7.66 -14.34
N LEU A 66 -0.64 6.97 -15.49
CA LEU A 66 0.64 6.65 -16.11
C LEU A 66 1.35 7.92 -16.59
N SER A 67 0.66 8.85 -17.23
CA SER A 67 1.27 10.11 -17.68
C SER A 67 1.78 10.95 -16.51
N TYR A 68 1.03 10.99 -15.40
CA TYR A 68 1.46 11.66 -14.18
C TYR A 68 2.74 11.05 -13.61
N MET A 69 2.86 9.72 -13.64
CA MET A 69 4.09 9.03 -13.24
C MET A 69 5.25 9.25 -14.22
N GLU A 70 5.00 9.24 -15.53
CA GLU A 70 6.00 9.55 -16.55
C GLU A 70 6.56 10.97 -16.37
N GLU A 71 5.71 11.94 -16.02
CA GLU A 71 6.10 13.32 -15.70
C GLU A 71 6.87 13.41 -14.38
N THR A 72 6.38 12.76 -13.32
CA THR A 72 6.99 12.83 -11.98
C THR A 72 8.38 12.17 -11.92
N LEU A 73 8.56 11.06 -12.65
CA LEU A 73 9.83 10.32 -12.67
C LEU A 73 10.80 10.84 -13.74
N GLU A 74 10.33 11.68 -14.66
CA GLU A 74 11.08 12.16 -15.84
C GLU A 74 11.67 11.03 -16.71
N ASP A 75 11.19 9.80 -16.55
CA ASP A 75 11.65 8.60 -17.25
C ASP A 75 10.49 7.64 -17.53
N LYS A 76 10.17 7.48 -18.82
CA LYS A 76 9.06 6.64 -19.28
C LYS A 76 9.28 5.15 -19.03
N ALA A 77 10.52 4.67 -19.11
CA ALA A 77 10.84 3.27 -18.89
C ALA A 77 10.72 2.92 -17.41
N LEU A 78 11.21 3.78 -16.52
CA LEU A 78 11.04 3.62 -15.08
C LEU A 78 9.57 3.74 -14.68
N ALA A 79 8.85 4.74 -15.19
CA ALA A 79 7.43 4.88 -14.93
C ALA A 79 6.65 3.62 -15.31
N ARG A 80 6.81 3.08 -16.52
CA ARG A 80 6.14 1.84 -16.94
C ARG A 80 6.54 0.62 -16.11
N ARG A 81 7.81 0.57 -15.66
CA ARG A 81 8.31 -0.54 -14.82
C ARG A 81 7.69 -0.53 -13.43
N TYR A 82 7.57 0.64 -12.80
CA TYR A 82 7.06 0.77 -11.43
C TYR A 82 5.55 1.05 -11.34
N PHE A 83 4.91 1.38 -12.46
CA PHE A 83 3.47 1.62 -12.55
C PHE A 83 2.63 0.51 -11.91
N PRO A 84 2.84 -0.80 -12.21
CA PRO A 84 1.99 -1.84 -11.63
C PRO A 84 2.06 -1.88 -10.09
N LEU A 85 3.25 -1.69 -9.52
CA LEU A 85 3.43 -1.68 -8.07
C LEU A 85 2.76 -0.45 -7.44
N ILE A 86 3.09 0.75 -7.91
CA ILE A 86 2.56 2.01 -7.36
C ILE A 86 1.04 2.06 -7.49
N THR A 87 0.51 1.71 -8.66
CA THR A 87 -0.93 1.66 -8.90
C THR A 87 -1.62 0.59 -8.03
N SER A 88 -1.01 -0.59 -7.82
CA SER A 88 -1.60 -1.60 -6.95
C SER A 88 -1.70 -1.17 -5.48
N ILE A 89 -0.64 -0.56 -4.95
CA ILE A 89 -0.62 -0.01 -3.59
C ILE A 89 -1.67 1.10 -3.46
N PHE A 90 -1.71 2.02 -4.44
CA PHE A 90 -2.69 3.09 -4.47
C PHE A 90 -4.14 2.57 -4.50
N LEU A 91 -4.45 1.65 -5.42
CA LEU A 91 -5.79 1.07 -5.54
C LEU A 91 -6.18 0.27 -4.29
N PHE A 92 -5.25 -0.45 -3.68
CA PHE A 92 -5.48 -1.13 -2.42
C PHE A 92 -5.84 -0.14 -1.31
N ILE A 93 -5.03 0.90 -1.09
CA ILE A 93 -5.28 1.90 -0.04
C ILE A 93 -6.60 2.63 -0.31
N LEU A 94 -6.88 3.02 -1.56
CA LEU A 94 -8.11 3.68 -1.95
C LEU A 94 -9.33 2.79 -1.65
N CYS A 95 -9.33 1.55 -2.13
CA CYS A 95 -10.44 0.62 -1.88
C CYS A 95 -10.57 0.26 -0.40
N ALA A 96 -9.47 0.09 0.33
CA ALA A 96 -9.50 -0.17 1.77
C ALA A 96 -10.14 0.98 2.55
N ASN A 97 -9.81 2.22 2.20
CA ASN A 97 -10.42 3.42 2.79
C ASN A 97 -11.91 3.53 2.44
N LEU A 98 -12.28 3.28 1.18
CA LEU A 98 -13.68 3.31 0.74
C LEU A 98 -14.52 2.22 1.42
N VAL A 99 -13.98 1.01 1.54
CA VAL A 99 -14.63 -0.10 2.25
C VAL A 99 -14.79 0.23 3.74
N GLY A 100 -13.81 0.87 4.35
CA GLY A 100 -13.90 1.33 5.75
C GLY A 100 -15.05 2.30 6.03
N LEU A 101 -15.57 2.99 5.01
CA LEU A 101 -16.71 3.91 5.14
C LEU A 101 -18.08 3.21 5.01
N LEU A 102 -18.10 1.93 4.61
CA LEU A 102 -19.35 1.21 4.39
C LEU A 102 -20.05 0.91 5.73
N PRO A 103 -21.39 1.01 5.79
CA PRO A 103 -22.15 0.92 7.05
C PRO A 103 -22.10 -0.46 7.71
N PHE A 104 -21.61 -1.48 7.02
CA PHE A 104 -21.46 -2.84 7.55
C PHE A 104 -20.05 -3.14 8.07
N VAL A 105 -19.07 -2.26 7.85
CA VAL A 105 -17.70 -2.41 8.37
C VAL A 105 -17.63 -1.76 9.75
N GLY A 106 -17.45 -2.57 10.80
CA GLY A 106 -17.49 -2.16 12.20
C GLY A 106 -18.75 -2.65 12.95
N PRO A 107 -19.97 -2.23 12.56
CA PRO A 107 -21.19 -2.57 13.32
C PRO A 107 -21.59 -4.04 13.29
N VAL A 108 -21.19 -4.80 12.27
CA VAL A 108 -21.52 -6.22 12.18
C VAL A 108 -20.59 -7.00 13.10
N VAL A 109 -21.13 -7.51 14.22
CA VAL A 109 -20.40 -8.28 15.22
C VAL A 109 -20.67 -9.77 15.12
N VAL A 110 -19.68 -10.57 15.51
CA VAL A 110 -19.78 -12.02 15.66
C VAL A 110 -19.45 -12.41 17.10
N HIS A 111 -20.24 -13.34 17.64
CA HIS A 111 -20.03 -13.87 18.98
C HIS A 111 -18.93 -14.93 18.92
N THR A 112 -17.80 -14.64 19.53
CA THR A 112 -16.65 -15.53 19.66
C THR A 112 -16.52 -15.98 21.11
N ALA A 113 -15.75 -17.05 21.38
CA ALA A 113 -15.46 -17.50 22.74
C ALA A 113 -14.83 -16.41 23.65
N SER A 114 -14.22 -15.39 23.04
CA SER A 114 -13.60 -14.22 23.69
C SER A 114 -14.53 -13.00 23.83
N GLY A 115 -15.78 -13.07 23.35
CA GLY A 115 -16.74 -11.97 23.37
C GLY A 115 -17.26 -11.57 21.97
N GLU A 116 -17.94 -10.43 21.91
CA GLU A 116 -18.40 -9.83 20.65
C GLU A 116 -17.24 -9.10 19.97
N VAL A 117 -16.91 -9.51 18.75
CA VAL A 117 -15.89 -8.87 17.92
C VAL A 117 -16.48 -8.49 16.57
N PRO A 118 -16.07 -7.35 15.99
CA PRO A 118 -16.50 -6.96 14.66
C PRO A 118 -16.02 -7.97 13.61
N LEU A 119 -16.89 -8.35 12.67
CA LEU A 119 -16.52 -9.25 11.57
C LEU A 119 -15.54 -8.58 10.61
N LEU A 120 -15.84 -7.35 10.23
CA LEU A 120 -15.01 -6.51 9.36
C LEU A 120 -14.63 -5.26 10.13
N TRP A 121 -13.35 -4.92 10.09
CA TRP A 121 -12.82 -3.72 10.70
C TRP A 121 -11.99 -2.91 9.71
N PRO A 122 -11.97 -1.56 9.77
CA PRO A 122 -11.22 -0.75 8.81
C PRO A 122 -9.73 -1.13 8.79
N VAL A 123 -9.22 -1.44 7.60
CA VAL A 123 -7.87 -2.00 7.39
C VAL A 123 -6.77 -1.12 7.99
N ASN A 124 -6.90 0.20 7.84
CA ASN A 124 -5.86 1.17 8.23
C ASN A 124 -5.81 1.47 9.72
N THR A 125 -6.69 0.87 10.53
CA THR A 125 -6.63 0.98 12.00
C THR A 125 -5.62 0.00 12.62
N ASP A 126 -5.20 -1.02 11.87
CA ASP A 126 -4.17 -1.96 12.26
C ASP A 126 -2.82 -1.52 11.68
N LEU A 127 -1.86 -1.21 12.55
CA LEU A 127 -0.54 -0.70 12.17
C LEU A 127 0.20 -1.66 11.23
N ASN A 128 -0.07 -2.97 11.31
CA ASN A 128 0.63 -3.97 10.51
C ASN A 128 0.45 -3.74 9.01
N ILE A 129 -0.73 -3.30 8.56
CA ILE A 129 -1.00 -3.15 7.13
C ILE A 129 -0.29 -1.92 6.53
N PRO A 130 -0.44 -0.69 7.08
CA PRO A 130 0.32 0.46 6.60
C PRO A 130 1.84 0.25 6.71
N LEU A 131 2.31 -0.36 7.81
CA LEU A 131 3.74 -0.64 7.99
C LEU A 131 4.27 -1.61 6.93
N ALA A 132 3.51 -2.68 6.62
CA ALA A 132 3.89 -3.62 5.57
C ALA A 132 3.97 -2.93 4.19
N LEU A 133 2.99 -2.09 3.86
CA LEU A 133 2.99 -1.32 2.60
C LEU A 133 4.16 -0.32 2.55
N ALA A 134 4.45 0.37 3.65
CA ALA A 134 5.59 1.29 3.76
C ALA A 134 6.92 0.57 3.54
N ILE A 135 7.11 -0.60 4.15
CA ILE A 135 8.31 -1.43 3.95
C ILE A 135 8.43 -1.89 2.48
N ILE A 136 7.34 -2.34 1.87
CA ILE A 136 7.34 -2.74 0.45
C ILE A 136 7.72 -1.55 -0.45
N ALA A 137 7.12 -0.39 -0.21
CA ALA A 137 7.41 0.82 -0.98
C ALA A 137 8.87 1.28 -0.79
N PHE A 138 9.37 1.25 0.46
CA PHE A 138 10.75 1.55 0.78
C PHE A 138 11.71 0.63 0.03
N ILE A 139 11.54 -0.70 0.14
CA ILE A 139 12.38 -1.68 -0.57
C ILE A 139 12.35 -1.44 -2.08
N ALA A 140 11.20 -1.11 -2.66
CA ALA A 140 11.09 -0.82 -4.08
C ALA A 140 11.87 0.44 -4.48
N ILE A 141 11.85 1.49 -3.66
CA ILE A 141 12.62 2.73 -3.88
C ILE A 141 14.13 2.45 -3.76
N GLU A 142 14.55 1.71 -2.73
CA GLU A 142 15.96 1.32 -2.55
C GLU A 142 16.47 0.53 -3.75
N PHE A 143 15.70 -0.46 -4.18
CA PHE A 143 16.04 -1.27 -5.34
C PHE A 143 16.09 -0.45 -6.63
N ALA A 144 15.15 0.49 -6.81
CA ALA A 144 15.17 1.44 -7.93
C ALA A 144 16.43 2.32 -7.90
N GLY A 145 16.77 2.89 -6.75
CA GLY A 145 17.97 3.70 -6.57
C GLY A 145 19.25 2.96 -6.93
N ILE A 146 19.39 1.72 -6.46
CA ILE A 146 20.54 0.86 -6.77
C ILE A 146 20.62 0.52 -8.25
N THR A 147 19.49 0.19 -8.90
CA THR A 147 19.47 -0.21 -10.30
C THR A 147 19.67 0.95 -11.28
N VAL A 148 19.20 2.16 -10.95
CA VAL A 148 19.34 3.34 -11.82
C VAL A 148 20.72 3.99 -11.68
N LEU A 149 21.22 4.15 -10.44
CA LEU A 149 22.49 4.84 -10.19
C LEU A 149 23.69 3.89 -10.26
N GLY A 150 23.48 2.60 -10.01
CA GLY A 150 24.52 1.60 -9.80
C GLY A 150 25.00 1.57 -8.35
N GLY A 151 25.18 0.37 -7.79
CA GLY A 151 25.41 0.18 -6.35
C GLY A 151 26.58 0.99 -5.75
N LEU A 152 27.69 1.15 -6.49
CA LEU A 152 28.83 1.95 -6.03
C LEU A 152 28.56 3.47 -6.02
N LYS A 153 27.75 3.98 -6.95
CA LYS A 153 27.35 5.40 -6.93
C LYS A 153 26.28 5.65 -5.87
N TYR A 154 25.37 4.71 -5.71
CA TYR A 154 24.36 4.73 -4.66
C TYR A 154 25.01 4.74 -3.26
N ALA A 155 25.97 3.85 -2.99
CA ALA A 155 26.67 3.81 -1.70
C ALA A 155 27.47 5.11 -1.39
N LYS A 156 27.98 5.79 -2.42
CA LYS A 156 28.71 7.07 -2.28
C LYS A 156 27.81 8.24 -1.86
N LYS A 157 26.48 8.11 -1.99
CA LYS A 157 25.49 9.08 -1.49
C LYS A 157 25.60 9.24 0.03
N PHE A 158 25.71 8.11 0.73
CA PHE A 158 25.76 8.08 2.19
C PHE A 158 27.14 8.39 2.77
N VAL A 159 28.20 8.16 1.99
CA VAL A 159 29.58 8.26 2.47
C VAL A 159 30.40 9.16 1.55
N ASN A 160 30.32 10.47 1.80
CA ASN A 160 31.08 11.48 1.07
C ASN A 160 32.21 12.08 1.92
N PHE A 161 33.40 11.49 1.84
CA PHE A 161 34.60 11.95 2.54
C PHE A 161 35.37 13.07 1.84
N LYS A 162 34.85 13.63 0.74
CA LYS A 162 35.58 14.66 -0.02
C LYS A 162 35.60 16.01 0.69
N SER A 163 34.67 16.27 1.60
CA SER A 163 34.60 17.51 2.39
C SER A 163 33.84 17.30 3.69
N ILE A 164 34.17 18.08 4.73
CA ILE A 164 33.46 18.05 6.01
C ILE A 164 31.94 18.31 5.82
N PRO A 165 31.49 19.29 5.00
CA PRO A 165 30.08 19.46 4.69
C PRO A 165 29.46 18.27 3.95
N GLY A 166 30.20 17.65 3.03
CA GLY A 166 29.73 16.48 2.28
C GLY A 166 29.46 15.28 3.19
N PHE A 167 30.26 15.11 4.24
CA PHE A 167 30.03 14.07 5.24
C PHE A 167 28.72 14.26 6.01
N PHE A 168 28.41 15.50 6.44
CA PHE A 168 27.13 15.80 7.09
C PHE A 168 25.94 15.62 6.14
N VAL A 169 26.08 16.00 4.86
CA VAL A 169 25.06 15.73 3.84
C VAL A 169 24.78 14.23 3.72
N GLY A 170 25.84 13.39 3.69
CA GLY A 170 25.67 11.93 3.65
C GLY A 170 24.91 11.36 4.85
N ILE A 171 25.15 11.87 6.07
CA ILE A 171 24.40 11.49 7.27
C ILE A 171 22.93 11.93 7.16
N ILE A 172 22.69 13.18 6.76
CA ILE A 172 21.32 13.71 6.58
C ILE A 172 20.57 12.90 5.55
N GLU A 173 21.23 12.50 4.47
CA GLU A 173 20.65 11.72 3.40
C GLU A 173 20.30 10.31 3.86
N PHE A 174 21.17 9.66 4.65
CA PHE A 174 20.87 8.38 5.29
C PHE A 174 19.66 8.47 6.24
N VAL A 175 19.63 9.48 7.12
CA VAL A 175 18.53 9.70 8.05
C VAL A 175 17.24 10.01 7.29
N SER A 176 17.31 10.81 6.22
CA SER A 176 16.16 11.12 5.38
C SER A 176 15.61 9.90 4.64
N GLU A 177 16.45 8.94 4.25
CA GLU A 177 16.01 7.71 3.62
C GLU A 177 15.21 6.87 4.64
N ILE A 178 15.73 6.71 5.86
CA ILE A 178 15.04 5.99 6.95
C ILE A 178 13.75 6.71 7.36
N ALA A 179 13.75 8.04 7.42
CA ALA A 179 12.58 8.82 7.81
C ALA A 179 11.45 8.82 6.75
N ARG A 180 11.71 8.32 5.54
CA ARG A 180 10.67 8.14 4.51
C ARG A 180 9.90 6.82 4.67
N LEU A 181 10.34 5.93 5.57
CA LEU A 181 9.64 4.70 5.96
C LEU A 181 8.62 5.01 7.07
#